data_AF-A0A3D3V835-F1
#
_entry.id   AF-A0A3D3V835-F1
#
_cell.length_a   1.000
_cell.length_b   1.000
_cell.length_c   1.000
_cell.angle_alpha   90.00
_cell.angle_beta   90.00
_cell.angle_gamma   90.00
#
_symmetry.space_group_name_H-M   'P 1'
#
loop_
_entity.id
_entity.type
_entity.pdbx_description
1 polymer ?
#
loop_
_entity_poly.entity_id
_entity_poly.type
_entity_poly.pdbx_seq_one_letter_code
_entity_poly.pdbx_strand_id
1 'polypeptide(L)'
;MLDAIHPDLLGGVAAVLTTIAFVPQVLKSWRSGSTRDVSLGMFVIFTTGLSLWLIYGFIIESRPIIVANIVTLALTGIIITLKLRDMLGRAPRRPAAGHPLTQSSSQEGRHDD
;
A
#
# COMPACT_ATOMS: atom_id res chain seq x y z
N MET A 1 -37.41 -7.01 23.79
CA MET A 1 -36.99 -5.76 23.11
C MET A 1 -35.48 -5.68 23.20
N LEU A 2 -34.79 -6.02 22.10
CA LEU A 2 -33.41 -6.55 22.00
C LEU A 2 -33.33 -8.09 21.98
N ASP A 3 -34.23 -8.75 21.24
CA ASP A 3 -33.88 -10.06 20.67
C ASP A 3 -32.63 -9.84 19.82
N ALA A 4 -31.57 -10.50 20.25
CA ALA A 4 -30.21 -10.27 19.83
C ALA A 4 -30.11 -10.02 18.33
N ILE A 5 -29.68 -8.81 17.94
CA ILE A 5 -28.69 -8.78 16.87
C ILE A 5 -27.54 -9.61 17.44
N HIS A 6 -27.47 -10.88 17.06
CA HIS A 6 -26.44 -11.79 17.54
C HIS A 6 -25.12 -11.07 17.30
N PRO A 7 -24.29 -10.83 18.34
CA PRO A 7 -23.01 -10.13 18.18
C PRO A 7 -22.18 -10.69 17.02
N ASP A 8 -22.37 -11.97 16.71
CA ASP A 8 -21.79 -12.68 15.57
C ASP A 8 -22.27 -12.19 14.20
N LEU A 9 -23.54 -11.81 14.04
CA LEU A 9 -24.06 -11.27 12.78
C LEU A 9 -23.51 -9.86 12.54
N LEU A 10 -23.52 -9.00 13.58
CA LEU A 10 -22.96 -7.66 13.48
C LEU A 10 -21.44 -7.72 13.24
N GLY A 11 -20.73 -8.58 13.96
CA GLY A 11 -19.30 -8.83 13.78
C GLY A 11 -18.98 -9.41 12.40
N GLY A 12 -19.81 -10.33 11.91
CA GLY A 12 -19.68 -10.90 10.56
C GLY A 12 -19.87 -9.87 9.46
N VAL A 13 -20.91 -9.02 9.56
CA VAL A 13 -21.15 -7.93 8.61
C VAL A 13 -20.02 -6.90 8.66
N ALA A 14 -19.54 -6.51 9.84
CA ALA A 14 -18.41 -5.61 10.00
C ALA A 14 -17.13 -6.19 9.38
N ALA A 15 -16.86 -7.48 9.58
CA ALA A 15 -15.74 -8.20 8.97
C ALA A 15 -15.81 -8.21 7.44
N VAL A 16 -16.99 -8.51 6.87
CA VAL A 16 -17.18 -8.52 5.41
C VAL A 16 -17.00 -7.12 4.82
N LEU A 17 -17.62 -6.10 5.42
CA LEU A 17 -17.53 -4.72 4.93
C LEU A 17 -16.09 -4.19 4.95
N THR A 18 -15.38 -4.40 6.06
CA THR A 18 -13.98 -3.96 6.19
C THR A 18 -13.06 -4.71 5.22
N THR A 19 -13.29 -6.01 5.00
CA THR A 19 -12.52 -6.81 4.04
C THR A 19 -12.75 -6.36 2.60
N ILE A 20 -14.02 -6.21 2.19
CA ILE A 20 -14.38 -5.83 0.81
C ILE A 20 -13.92 -4.40 0.49
N ALA A 21 -13.82 -3.51 1.48
CA ALA A 21 -13.31 -2.15 1.27
C ALA A 21 -11.89 -2.09 0.68
N PHE A 22 -11.06 -3.13 0.88
CA PHE A 22 -9.72 -3.21 0.29
C PHE A 22 -9.70 -3.76 -1.14
N VAL A 23 -10.75 -4.47 -1.58
CA VAL A 23 -10.81 -5.09 -2.92
C VAL A 23 -10.71 -4.06 -4.05
N PRO A 24 -11.42 -2.91 -4.04
CA PRO A 24 -11.24 -1.87 -5.05
C PRO A 24 -9.79 -1.37 -5.15
N GLN A 25 -9.10 -1.26 -4.01
CA GLN A 25 -7.72 -0.80 -3.96
C GLN A 25 -6.75 -1.84 -4.56
N VAL A 26 -6.96 -3.13 -4.29
CA VAL A 26 -6.22 -4.24 -4.93
C VAL A 26 -6.43 -4.22 -6.43
N LEU A 27 -7.69 -4.18 -6.88
CA LEU A 27 -8.05 -4.22 -8.30
C LEU A 27 -7.50 -3.02 -9.07
N LYS A 28 -7.57 -1.81 -8.49
CA LYS A 28 -6.96 -0.61 -9.07
C LYS A 28 -5.45 -0.78 -9.23
N SER A 29 -4.76 -1.23 -8.18
CA SER A 29 -3.30 -1.41 -8.18
C SER A 29 -2.85 -2.46 -9.18
N TRP A 30 -3.60 -3.56 -9.30
CA TRP A 30 -3.29 -4.63 -10.25
C TRP A 30 -3.54 -4.18 -11.70
N ARG A 31 -4.68 -3.53 -11.98
CA ARG A 31 -5.03 -3.07 -13.33
C ARG A 31 -4.14 -1.93 -13.82
N SER A 32 -3.74 -1.00 -12.94
CA SER A 32 -2.88 0.13 -13.33
C SER A 32 -1.41 -0.25 -13.49
N GLY A 33 -0.98 -1.39 -12.92
CA GLY A 33 0.43 -1.77 -12.84
C GLY A 33 1.29 -0.75 -12.06
N SER A 34 0.67 0.19 -11.36
CA SER A 34 1.35 1.27 -10.65
C SER A 34 0.75 1.48 -9.28
N THR A 35 1.62 1.38 -8.29
CA THR A 35 1.25 1.57 -6.89
C THR A 35 1.65 2.96 -6.38
N ARG A 36 1.94 3.92 -7.27
CA ARG A 36 2.51 5.23 -6.90
C ARG A 36 1.69 5.97 -5.83
N ASP A 37 0.37 5.90 -5.94
CA ASP A 37 -0.56 6.58 -5.02
C ASP A 37 -0.86 5.74 -3.76
N VAL A 38 -0.28 4.54 -3.65
CA VAL A 38 -0.45 3.64 -2.51
C VAL A 38 0.65 3.90 -1.49
N SER A 39 0.25 4.38 -0.30
CA SER A 39 1.18 4.59 0.82
C SER A 39 1.61 3.26 1.42
N LEU A 40 2.87 2.88 1.21
CA LEU A 40 3.45 1.67 1.82
C LEU A 40 3.43 1.75 3.36
N GLY A 41 3.76 2.93 3.92
CA GLY A 41 3.77 3.13 5.37
C GLY A 41 2.40 2.90 6.02
N MET A 42 1.32 3.35 5.36
CA MET A 42 -0.05 3.12 5.83
C MET A 42 -0.38 1.63 5.89
N PHE A 43 -0.06 0.87 4.84
CA PHE A 43 -0.31 -0.57 4.82
C PHE A 43 0.57 -1.35 5.81
N VAL A 44 1.82 -0.92 6.06
CA VAL A 44 2.68 -1.53 7.08
C VAL A 44 2.09 -1.32 8.47
N ILE A 45 1.76 -0.08 8.86
CA ILE A 45 1.16 0.22 10.17
C ILE A 45 -0.16 -0.54 10.34
N PHE A 46 -1.00 -0.54 9.31
CA PHE A 46 -2.29 -1.22 9.33
C PHE A 46 -2.12 -2.75 9.48
N THR A 47 -1.21 -3.37 8.73
CA THR A 47 -0.93 -4.82 8.81
C THR A 47 -0.38 -5.21 10.19
N THR A 48 0.46 -4.36 10.78
CA THR A 48 0.90 -4.54 12.19
C THR A 48 -0.28 -4.49 13.15
N GLY A 49 -1.19 -3.51 12.98
CA GLY A 49 -2.41 -3.41 13.78
C GLY A 49 -3.31 -4.64 13.65
N LEU A 50 -3.54 -5.15 12.43
CA LEU A 50 -4.30 -6.39 12.19
C LEU A 50 -3.65 -7.61 12.84
N SER A 51 -2.32 -7.68 12.84
CA SER A 51 -1.58 -8.77 13.49
C SER A 51 -1.78 -8.75 15.01
N LEU A 52 -1.76 -7.56 15.62
CA LEU A 52 -2.07 -7.37 17.05
C LEU A 52 -3.54 -7.72 17.35
N TRP A 53 -4.48 -7.31 16.49
CA TRP A 53 -5.90 -7.67 16.61
C TRP A 53 -6.16 -9.17 16.46
N LEU A 54 -5.40 -9.85 15.60
CA LEU A 54 -5.47 -11.30 15.47
C LEU A 54 -5.00 -11.99 16.74
N ILE A 55 -3.86 -11.57 17.31
CA ILE A 55 -3.35 -12.06 18.61
C ILE A 55 -4.40 -11.81 19.70
N TYR A 56 -4.98 -10.60 19.74
CA TYR A 56 -6.05 -10.27 20.67
C TYR A 56 -7.28 -11.18 20.49
N GLY A 57 -7.70 -11.43 19.25
CA GLY A 57 -8.81 -12.33 18.92
C GLY A 57 -8.59 -13.75 19.45
N PHE A 58 -7.36 -14.27 19.37
CA PHE A 58 -7.01 -15.55 20.00
C PHE A 58 -7.09 -15.50 21.52
N ILE A 59 -6.64 -14.41 22.16
CA ILE A 59 -6.70 -14.23 23.62
C ILE A 59 -8.14 -14.25 24.13
N ILE A 60 -9.09 -13.66 23.40
CA ILE A 60 -10.51 -13.60 23.79
C ILE A 60 -11.37 -14.69 23.15
N GLU A 61 -10.75 -15.67 22.48
CA GLU A 61 -11.40 -16.79 21.80
C GLU A 61 -12.50 -16.37 20.78
N SER A 62 -12.37 -15.18 20.19
CA SER A 62 -13.37 -14.63 19.28
C SER A 62 -13.13 -15.09 17.84
N ARG A 63 -13.88 -16.12 17.42
CA ARG A 63 -13.84 -16.64 16.04
C ARG A 63 -14.07 -15.56 14.97
N PRO A 64 -15.05 -14.63 15.10
CA PRO A 64 -15.26 -13.59 14.10
C PRO A 64 -14.06 -12.67 13.92
N ILE A 65 -13.41 -12.27 15.03
CA ILE A 65 -12.22 -11.40 14.99
C ILE A 65 -11.04 -12.13 14.35
N ILE A 66 -10.83 -13.40 14.71
CA ILE A 66 -9.76 -14.23 14.14
C ILE A 66 -9.92 -14.34 12.62
N VAL A 67 -11.10 -14.77 12.15
CA VAL A 67 -11.35 -14.98 10.72
C VAL A 67 -11.23 -13.67 9.94
N ALA A 68 -11.81 -12.57 10.45
CA ALA A 68 -11.75 -11.26 9.80
C ALA A 68 -10.32 -10.77 9.60
N ASN A 69 -9.49 -10.85 10.65
CA ASN A 69 -8.11 -10.37 10.58
C ASN A 69 -7.23 -11.26 9.71
N ILE A 70 -7.42 -12.58 9.71
CA ILE A 70 -6.69 -13.49 8.80
C ILE A 70 -6.95 -13.13 7.34
N VAL A 71 -8.22 -12.95 6.95
CA VAL A 71 -8.58 -12.62 5.57
C VAL A 71 -8.02 -11.24 5.19
N THR A 72 -8.14 -10.26 6.09
CA THR A 72 -7.64 -8.91 5.83
C THR A 72 -6.11 -8.89 5.70
N LEU A 73 -5.39 -9.63 6.56
CA LEU A 73 -3.93 -9.79 6.47
C LEU A 73 -3.49 -10.39 5.14
N ALA A 74 -4.23 -11.36 4.59
CA ALA A 74 -3.92 -11.92 3.28
C ALA A 74 -4.05 -10.87 2.16
N LEU A 75 -5.12 -10.05 2.19
CA LEU A 75 -5.33 -8.99 1.21
C LEU A 75 -4.28 -7.88 1.32
N THR A 76 -3.98 -7.39 2.53
CA THR A 76 -2.97 -6.35 2.73
C THR A 76 -1.58 -6.85 2.40
N GLY A 77 -1.28 -8.12 2.68
CA GLY A 77 -0.05 -8.79 2.27
C GLY A 77 0.15 -8.76 0.74
N ILE A 78 -0.89 -9.09 -0.03
CA ILE A 78 -0.85 -9.00 -1.50
C ILE A 78 -0.54 -7.56 -1.95
N ILE A 79 -1.19 -6.55 -1.37
CA ILE A 79 -0.96 -5.13 -1.72
C ILE A 79 0.49 -4.74 -1.45
N ILE A 80 1.02 -5.11 -0.27
CA ILE A 80 2.42 -4.82 0.10
C ILE A 80 3.37 -5.52 -0.86
N THR A 81 3.16 -6.80 -1.19
CA THR A 81 4.00 -7.52 -2.16
C THR A 81 3.99 -6.85 -3.53
N LEU A 82 2.81 -6.45 -4.04
CA LEU A 82 2.70 -5.73 -5.31
C LEU A 82 3.43 -4.39 -5.27
N LYS A 83 3.30 -3.63 -4.17
CA LYS A 83 4.01 -2.36 -3.95
C LYS A 83 5.52 -2.54 -3.94
N LEU A 84 6.03 -3.54 -3.22
CA LEU A 84 7.47 -3.83 -3.14
C LEU A 84 8.02 -4.26 -4.50
N ARG A 85 7.31 -5.11 -5.26
CA ARG A 85 7.70 -5.51 -6.62
C ARG A 85 7.75 -4.32 -7.58
N ASP A 86 6.76 -3.43 -7.53
CA ASP A 86 6.72 -2.19 -8.32
C ASP A 86 7.90 -1.26 -7.98
N MET A 87 8.26 -1.15 -6.70
CA MET A 87 9.42 -0.36 -6.26
C MET A 87 10.76 -0.98 -6.68
N LEU A 88 10.90 -2.30 -6.61
CA LEU A 88 12.13 -3.00 -7.00
C LEU A 88 12.34 -3.03 -8.53
N GLY A 89 11.27 -3.15 -9.32
CA GLY A 89 11.33 -3.07 -10.78
C GLY A 89 11.62 -1.66 -11.30
N ARG A 90 11.32 -0.64 -10.49
CA ARG A 90 11.69 0.75 -10.74
C ARG A 90 13.02 1.06 -10.06
N ALA A 91 14.13 0.62 -10.65
CA ALA A 91 15.45 1.11 -10.25
C ALA A 91 15.42 2.66 -10.16
N PRO A 92 16.10 3.29 -9.18
CA PRO A 92 16.09 4.74 -9.04
C PRO A 92 16.44 5.37 -10.38
N ARG A 93 15.57 6.23 -10.92
CA ARG A 93 15.96 7.09 -12.03
C ARG A 93 17.16 7.88 -11.53
N ARG A 94 18.37 7.50 -11.97
CA ARG A 94 19.56 8.33 -11.82
C ARG A 94 19.12 9.73 -12.26
N PRO A 95 19.31 10.78 -11.45
CA PRO A 95 19.16 12.14 -11.93
C PRO A 95 19.94 12.21 -13.24
N ALA A 96 19.29 12.65 -14.32
CA ALA A 96 19.91 12.70 -15.64
C ALA A 96 21.25 13.41 -15.50
N ALA A 97 22.34 12.65 -15.60
CA ALA A 97 23.67 13.22 -15.58
C ALA A 97 23.80 14.02 -16.88
N GLY A 98 23.94 15.33 -16.74
CA GLY A 98 24.28 16.22 -17.84
C GLY A 98 23.13 17.10 -18.33
N HIS A 99 22.98 18.28 -17.72
CA HIS A 99 23.13 19.46 -18.55
C HIS A 99 24.59 19.90 -18.40
N PRO A 100 25.48 19.61 -19.36
CA PRO A 100 26.76 20.30 -19.40
C PRO A 100 26.42 21.78 -19.48
N LEU A 101 26.88 22.56 -18.50
CA LEU A 101 27.02 24.00 -18.71
C LEU A 101 28.06 24.12 -19.82
N THR A 102 27.59 24.14 -21.07
CA THR A 102 28.41 24.48 -22.21
C THR A 102 29.00 25.85 -21.89
N GLN A 103 30.32 25.84 -21.73
CA GLN A 103 31.14 27.00 -21.51
C GLN A 103 30.91 27.98 -22.67
N SER A 104 30.11 29.03 -22.45
CA SER A 104 30.11 30.21 -23.32
C SER A 104 31.00 31.28 -22.69
N SER A 105 32.28 30.97 -22.58
CA SER A 105 33.33 31.96 -22.40
C SER A 105 34.51 31.50 -23.22
N SER A 106 34.99 32.36 -24.13
CA SER A 106 36.21 32.22 -24.95
C SER A 106 36.01 31.86 -26.44
N GLN A 107 35.21 32.62 -27.17
CA GLN A 107 35.52 33.00 -28.57
C GLN A 107 34.78 34.31 -28.90
N GLU A 108 35.34 35.43 -28.48
CA GLU A 108 35.18 36.69 -29.20
C GLU A 108 36.56 37.35 -29.18
N GLY A 109 37.45 36.74 -29.96
CA GLY A 109 38.74 37.28 -30.28
C GLY A 109 38.78 37.48 -31.79
N ARG A 110 38.78 38.76 -32.20
CA ARG A 110 39.71 39.27 -33.20
C ARG A 110 39.55 38.76 -34.64
N HIS A 111 38.86 39.56 -35.45
CA HIS A 111 39.19 39.82 -36.86
C HIS A 111 38.56 41.19 -37.17
N ASP A 112 39.35 42.27 -37.19
CA ASP A 112 40.11 42.78 -38.34
C ASP A 112 39.27 43.86 -39.05
N ASP A 113 39.70 45.11 -38.86
CA ASP A 113 39.68 46.28 -39.78
C ASP A 113 39.54 47.63 -39.04
#